data_AF-A0A8B9WW57-F1
#
_entry.id   AF-A0A8B9WW57-F1
#
_cell.length_a   1.000
_cell.length_b   1.000
_cell.length_c   1.000
_cell.angle_alpha   90.00
_cell.angle_beta   90.00
_cell.angle_gamma   90.00
#
_symmetry.space_group_name_H-M   'P 1'
#
loop_
_entity.id
_entity.type
_entity.pdbx_description
1 polymer ?
#
loop_
_entity_poly.entity_id
_entity_poly.type
_entity_poly.pdbx_seq_one_letter_code
_entity_poly.pdbx_strand_id
1 'polypeptide(L)'
;MVVFNGLLKIKICEAVSLKPTAWSLRHAVGPRPQTFLLDPYIALNVDDSRIGQTATKQKTNSPAWHDEFVTDVCNGRKIELAVFHDAPIGYDDFVANCTIQFEELLQNGSRHFEDWPRGFCSGADSSSPLLEVLLVGAGRDFSKHGRPQLSPPCFPLGTRRGNTCTG
;
A
#
# COMPACT_ATOMS: atom_id res chain seq x y z
N MET A 1 6.79 -13.71 15.66
CA MET A 1 6.46 -12.95 14.44
C MET A 1 6.50 -11.49 14.81
N VAL A 2 7.23 -10.67 14.07
CA VAL A 2 7.22 -9.21 14.29
C VAL A 2 5.97 -8.62 13.65
N VAL A 3 5.38 -7.62 14.30
CA VAL A 3 4.23 -6.86 13.78
C VAL A 3 4.38 -5.38 14.13
N PHE A 4 3.90 -4.50 13.26
CA PHE A 4 3.85 -3.07 13.49
C PHE A 4 2.51 -2.65 14.13
N ASN A 5 2.60 -1.75 15.11
CA ASN A 5 1.45 -1.12 15.76
C ASN A 5 1.76 0.38 15.92
N GLY A 6 0.89 1.25 15.40
CA GLY A 6 1.05 2.71 15.42
C GLY A 6 0.86 3.36 14.06
N LEU A 7 1.26 4.62 13.93
CA LEU A 7 1.03 5.43 12.74
C LEU A 7 2.03 5.10 11.61
N LEU A 8 1.50 4.70 10.46
CA LEU A 8 2.22 4.66 9.18
C LEU A 8 2.05 6.02 8.48
N LYS A 9 3.16 6.64 8.08
CA LYS A 9 3.19 7.62 6.99
C LYS A 9 4.02 7.04 5.84
N ILE A 10 3.63 7.33 4.60
CA ILE A 10 4.34 6.90 3.38
C ILE A 10 4.13 7.95 2.28
N LYS A 11 5.15 8.16 1.44
CA LYS A 11 5.16 9.14 0.35
C LYS A 11 5.52 8.42 -0.96
N ILE A 12 4.57 8.32 -1.86
CA ILE A 12 4.74 7.61 -3.13
C ILE A 12 5.28 8.63 -4.14
N CYS A 13 6.60 8.69 -4.28
CA CYS A 13 7.27 9.68 -5.11
C CYS A 13 7.10 9.41 -6.61
N GLU A 14 7.72 8.36 -7.16
CA GLU A 14 7.68 8.08 -8.61
C GLU A 14 7.77 6.58 -8.93
N ALA A 15 7.66 6.23 -10.20
CA ALA A 15 8.19 4.97 -10.72
C ALA A 15 8.95 5.27 -12.02
N VAL A 16 9.89 4.40 -12.38
CA VAL A 16 10.67 4.54 -13.63
C VAL A 16 10.62 3.25 -14.43
N SER A 17 10.56 3.38 -15.75
CA SER A 17 10.66 2.25 -16.70
C SER A 17 9.61 1.14 -16.50
N LEU A 18 8.39 1.48 -16.05
CA LEU A 18 7.27 0.54 -15.94
C LEU A 18 7.03 -0.18 -17.28
N LYS A 19 6.84 -1.49 -17.24
CA LYS A 19 6.60 -2.31 -18.43
C LYS A 19 5.11 -2.64 -18.57
N PRO A 20 4.45 -2.25 -19.68
CA PRO A 20 3.10 -2.69 -19.98
C PRO A 20 3.04 -4.22 -20.05
N THR A 21 2.03 -4.83 -19.41
CA THR A 21 1.86 -6.28 -19.49
C THR A 21 1.30 -6.69 -20.85
N ALA A 22 1.52 -7.95 -21.25
CA ALA A 22 0.93 -8.52 -22.46
C ALA A 22 -0.61 -8.39 -22.47
N TRP A 23 -1.24 -8.35 -21.28
CA TRP A 23 -2.65 -8.07 -21.13
C TRP A 23 -2.98 -6.61 -21.45
N SER A 24 -2.31 -5.62 -20.86
CA SER A 24 -2.49 -4.19 -21.20
C SER A 24 -2.31 -3.90 -22.69
N LEU A 25 -1.35 -4.59 -23.33
CA LEU A 25 -1.08 -4.47 -24.77
C LEU A 25 -2.19 -5.04 -25.68
N ARG A 26 -3.20 -5.76 -25.17
CA ARG A 26 -4.27 -6.40 -25.98
C ARG A 26 -5.05 -5.43 -26.86
N HIS A 27 -5.14 -4.15 -26.46
CA HIS A 27 -5.83 -3.10 -27.20
C HIS A 27 -4.88 -2.21 -28.03
N ALA A 28 -3.57 -2.42 -27.95
CA ALA A 28 -2.53 -1.64 -28.63
C ALA A 28 -2.34 -2.05 -30.12
N VAL A 29 -3.45 -2.21 -30.84
CA VAL A 29 -3.44 -2.69 -32.23
C VAL A 29 -3.07 -1.58 -33.22
N GLY A 30 -1.90 -1.70 -33.86
CA GLY A 30 -1.44 -0.74 -34.86
C GLY A 30 -0.37 -1.32 -35.82
N PRO A 31 -0.26 -0.78 -37.05
CA PRO A 31 0.66 -1.29 -38.09
C PRO A 31 2.13 -0.85 -37.89
N ARG A 32 2.49 -0.32 -36.71
CA ARG A 32 3.83 0.13 -36.36
C ARG A 32 4.14 -0.25 -34.91
N PRO A 33 5.39 -0.61 -34.57
CA PRO A 33 5.79 -0.75 -33.17
C PRO A 33 5.75 0.63 -32.51
N GLN A 34 4.68 0.90 -31.77
CA GLN A 34 4.50 2.12 -30.99
C GLN A 34 4.70 1.79 -29.51
N THR A 35 5.48 2.60 -28.81
CA THR A 35 5.64 2.48 -27.36
C THR A 35 4.28 2.70 -26.69
N PHE A 36 3.71 1.64 -26.14
CA PHE A 36 2.52 1.77 -25.30
C PHE A 36 2.90 2.50 -24.01
N LEU A 37 2.09 3.50 -23.67
CA LEU A 37 2.26 4.33 -22.50
C LEU A 37 1.07 4.06 -21.59
N LEU A 38 1.35 3.61 -20.37
CA LEU A 38 0.34 3.33 -19.35
C LEU A 38 -0.32 4.63 -18.90
N ASP A 39 -1.50 4.50 -18.31
CA ASP A 39 -2.09 5.51 -17.43
C ASP A 39 -1.98 5.01 -15.97
N PRO A 40 -0.80 5.09 -15.30
CA PRO A 40 -0.57 4.37 -14.05
C PRO A 40 -1.04 5.10 -12.79
N TYR A 41 -1.55 4.30 -11.84
CA TYR A 41 -1.65 4.64 -10.41
C TYR A 41 -1.10 3.51 -9.55
N ILE A 42 -0.87 3.76 -8.26
CA ILE A 42 -0.50 2.77 -7.24
C ILE A 42 -1.61 2.65 -6.21
N ALA A 43 -2.06 1.42 -5.95
CA ALA A 43 -2.84 1.06 -4.78
C ALA A 43 -1.90 0.80 -3.59
N LEU A 44 -2.19 1.44 -2.45
CA LEU A 44 -1.51 1.20 -1.18
C LEU A 44 -2.35 0.25 -0.32
N ASN A 45 -1.77 -0.90 0.04
CA ASN A 45 -2.35 -1.89 0.94
C ASN A 45 -1.47 -2.04 2.20
N VAL A 46 -2.10 -2.33 3.34
CA VAL A 46 -1.43 -2.86 4.54
C VAL A 46 -2.06 -4.22 4.84
N ASP A 47 -1.21 -5.24 4.99
CA ASP A 47 -1.62 -6.64 4.94
C ASP A 47 -2.53 -6.90 3.73
N ASP A 48 -3.81 -7.14 3.96
CA ASP A 48 -4.82 -7.48 2.96
C ASP A 48 -5.93 -6.41 2.91
N SER A 49 -5.66 -5.21 3.45
CA SER A 49 -6.58 -4.06 3.51
C SER A 49 -6.08 -2.87 2.69
N ARG A 50 -6.94 -2.35 1.81
CA ARG A 50 -6.67 -1.15 1.00
C ARG A 50 -6.70 0.11 1.87
N ILE A 51 -5.62 0.88 1.87
CA ILE A 51 -5.49 2.16 2.59
C ILE A 51 -5.83 3.34 1.67
N GLY A 52 -5.42 3.28 0.40
CA GLY A 52 -5.65 4.36 -0.55
C GLY A 52 -5.11 4.07 -1.95
N GLN A 53 -5.06 5.10 -2.79
CA GLN A 53 -4.36 5.05 -4.08
C GLN A 53 -3.81 6.43 -4.46
N THR A 54 -2.77 6.45 -5.28
CA THR A 54 -2.27 7.67 -5.92
C THR A 54 -3.20 8.19 -7.01
N ALA A 55 -2.99 9.42 -7.45
CA ALA A 55 -3.67 9.96 -8.62
C ALA A 55 -3.16 9.28 -9.91
N THR A 56 -4.06 8.89 -10.82
CA THR A 56 -3.68 8.39 -12.15
C THR A 56 -2.85 9.44 -12.88
N LYS A 57 -1.64 9.06 -13.33
CA LYS A 57 -0.82 9.86 -14.24
C LYS A 57 -1.10 9.39 -15.66
N GLN A 58 -1.21 10.31 -16.60
CA GLN A 58 -1.63 9.97 -17.97
C GLN A 58 -0.42 9.73 -18.88
N LYS A 59 -0.49 8.67 -19.69
CA LYS A 59 0.42 8.34 -20.80
C LYS A 59 1.89 8.42 -20.44
N THR A 60 2.29 7.68 -19.40
CA THR A 60 3.67 7.59 -18.96
C THR A 60 4.03 6.22 -18.39
N ASN A 61 5.25 5.76 -18.72
CA ASN A 61 5.87 4.60 -18.09
C ASN A 61 6.90 5.01 -17.00
N SER A 62 7.05 6.31 -16.76
CA SER A 62 7.79 6.86 -15.61
C SER A 62 6.94 7.96 -14.93
N PRO A 63 5.92 7.59 -14.15
CA PRO A 63 5.05 8.53 -13.43
C PRO A 63 5.71 9.15 -12.21
N ALA A 64 5.46 10.44 -11.97
CA ALA A 64 5.73 11.11 -10.71
C ALA A 64 4.41 11.50 -10.00
N TRP A 65 4.20 10.97 -8.81
CA TRP A 65 3.00 11.16 -7.98
C TRP A 65 3.22 12.21 -6.90
N HIS A 66 4.16 11.94 -5.99
CA HIS A 66 4.40 12.64 -4.72
C HIS A 66 3.20 12.67 -3.76
N ASP A 67 2.30 11.68 -3.87
CA ASP A 67 1.13 11.54 -3.01
C ASP A 67 1.53 11.00 -1.62
N GLU A 68 1.05 11.62 -0.54
CA GLU A 68 1.28 11.19 0.84
C GLU A 68 0.06 10.51 1.45
N PHE A 69 0.30 9.43 2.21
CA PHE A 69 -0.73 8.69 2.95
C PHE A 69 -0.33 8.60 4.43
N VAL A 70 -1.34 8.70 5.31
CA VAL A 70 -1.20 8.53 6.76
C VAL A 70 -2.33 7.63 7.24
N THR A 71 -2.01 6.57 7.98
CA THR A 71 -2.99 5.65 8.58
C THR A 71 -2.47 5.08 9.89
N ASP A 72 -3.34 4.84 10.85
CA ASP A 72 -3.04 3.93 11.94
C ASP A 72 -2.97 2.49 11.41
N VAL A 73 -2.06 1.70 11.98
CA VAL A 73 -1.87 0.27 11.68
C VAL A 73 -1.91 -0.51 12.98
N CYS A 74 -2.69 -1.59 12.98
CA CYS A 74 -2.78 -2.54 14.10
C CYS A 74 -2.33 -3.93 13.63
N ASN A 75 -1.31 -4.48 14.28
CA ASN A 75 -0.70 -5.79 14.00
C ASN A 75 -0.28 -6.02 12.52
N GLY A 76 0.11 -4.97 11.81
CA GLY A 76 0.51 -5.06 10.39
C GLY A 76 1.81 -5.86 10.22
N ARG A 77 1.86 -6.67 9.16
CA ARG A 77 2.99 -7.55 8.78
C ARG A 77 3.69 -7.06 7.52
N LYS A 78 2.92 -6.67 6.48
CA LYS A 78 3.41 -6.16 5.20
C LYS A 78 2.78 -4.81 4.80
N ILE A 79 3.52 -4.01 4.05
CA ILE A 79 3.01 -2.99 3.15
C ILE A 79 3.08 -3.56 1.74
N GLU A 80 2.03 -3.39 0.94
CA GLU A 80 2.07 -3.68 -0.50
C GLU A 80 1.73 -2.43 -1.31
N LEU A 81 2.48 -2.20 -2.37
CA LEU A 81 2.20 -1.24 -3.43
C LEU A 81 1.95 -2.01 -4.73
N ALA A 82 0.73 -1.93 -5.26
CA ALA A 82 0.37 -2.55 -6.52
C ALA A 82 0.12 -1.46 -7.59
N VAL A 83 0.91 -1.50 -8.66
CA VAL A 83 0.79 -0.63 -9.84
C VAL A 83 -0.29 -1.19 -10.77
N PHE A 84 -1.21 -0.33 -11.17
CA PHE A 84 -2.28 -0.64 -12.14
C PHE A 84 -2.30 0.39 -13.27
N HIS A 85 -2.80 -0.03 -14.43
CA HIS A 85 -3.19 0.86 -15.52
C HIS A 85 -4.69 1.12 -15.44
N ASP A 86 -5.04 2.40 -15.28
CA ASP A 86 -6.41 2.94 -15.32
C ASP A 86 -7.06 2.58 -16.66
N ALA A 87 -8.05 1.68 -16.64
CA ALA A 87 -8.63 1.09 -17.84
C ALA A 87 -9.92 1.82 -18.22
N PRO A 88 -10.04 2.41 -19.44
CA PRO A 88 -11.20 3.22 -19.82
C PRO A 88 -12.57 2.52 -19.73
N ILE A 89 -12.60 1.18 -19.77
CA ILE A 89 -13.79 0.35 -19.55
C ILE A 89 -13.36 -0.97 -18.87
N GLY A 90 -13.95 -1.30 -17.73
CA GLY A 90 -13.84 -2.62 -17.09
C GLY A 90 -13.15 -2.58 -15.73
N TYR A 91 -12.20 -3.50 -15.52
CA TYR A 91 -11.29 -3.50 -14.38
C TYR A 91 -9.90 -3.05 -14.84
N ASP A 92 -9.19 -2.36 -13.95
CA ASP A 92 -7.82 -1.86 -14.19
C ASP A 92 -6.82 -3.01 -14.35
N ASP A 93 -5.91 -2.88 -15.31
CA ASP A 93 -4.94 -3.93 -15.60
C ASP A 93 -3.78 -3.87 -14.61
N PHE A 94 -3.50 -4.98 -13.92
CA PHE A 94 -2.32 -5.11 -13.07
C PHE A 94 -1.03 -4.98 -13.89
N VAL A 95 -0.06 -4.22 -13.37
CA VAL A 95 1.23 -3.96 -14.02
C VAL A 95 2.37 -4.63 -13.25
N ALA A 96 2.52 -4.31 -11.96
CA ALA A 96 3.57 -4.81 -11.08
C ALA A 96 3.20 -4.61 -9.61
N ASN A 97 3.85 -5.29 -8.68
CA ASN A 97 3.78 -4.93 -7.26
C ASN A 97 5.16 -4.94 -6.57
N CYS A 98 5.22 -4.27 -5.44
CA CYS A 98 6.28 -4.35 -4.45
C CYS A 98 5.66 -4.64 -3.09
N THR A 99 6.24 -5.58 -2.33
CA THR A 99 5.86 -5.85 -0.94
C THR A 99 7.08 -5.59 -0.06
N ILE A 100 6.87 -4.92 1.07
CA ILE A 100 7.89 -4.59 2.07
C ILE A 100 7.39 -5.13 3.42
N GLN A 101 8.20 -5.89 4.15
CA GLN A 101 7.81 -6.38 5.47
C GLN A 101 8.05 -5.29 6.52
N PHE A 102 7.10 -5.12 7.44
CA PHE A 102 7.33 -4.27 8.62
C PHE A 102 8.49 -4.79 9.47
N GLU A 103 8.77 -6.10 9.43
CA GLU A 103 9.92 -6.70 10.10
C GLU A 103 11.25 -6.15 9.57
N GLU A 104 11.41 -6.01 8.24
CA GLU A 104 12.61 -5.44 7.60
C GLU A 104 12.79 -3.96 7.99
N LEU A 105 11.71 -3.18 7.93
CA LEU A 105 11.70 -1.77 8.27
C LEU A 105 12.02 -1.52 9.77
N LEU A 106 11.53 -2.38 10.66
CA LEU A 106 11.81 -2.32 12.10
C LEU A 106 13.22 -2.79 12.46
N GLN A 107 13.79 -3.77 11.74
CA GLN A 107 15.16 -4.24 11.96
C GLN A 107 16.22 -3.17 11.67
N ASN A 108 15.95 -2.25 10.73
CA ASN A 108 16.84 -1.12 10.41
C ASN A 108 16.91 -0.05 11.53
N GLY A 109 16.18 -0.22 12.64
CA GLY A 109 16.23 0.66 13.83
C GLY A 109 15.75 2.11 13.63
N SER A 110 15.36 2.45 12.40
CA SER A 110 15.20 3.82 11.92
C SER A 110 13.72 4.14 11.69
N ARG A 111 13.23 5.25 12.24
CA ARG A 111 11.86 5.76 12.04
C ARG A 111 11.74 6.55 10.71
N HIS A 112 12.50 6.13 9.71
CA HIS A 112 12.61 6.70 8.37
C HIS A 112 13.26 5.65 7.48
N PHE A 113 12.69 5.39 6.30
CA PHE A 113 13.23 4.48 5.31
C PHE A 113 13.14 5.11 3.92
N GLU A 114 14.27 5.52 3.38
CA GLU A 114 14.40 6.13 2.05
C GLU A 114 15.39 5.26 1.26
N ASP A 115 14.85 4.32 0.47
CA ASP A 115 15.60 3.44 -0.45
C ASP A 115 14.66 3.00 -1.57
N TRP A 116 15.21 2.68 -2.74
CA TRP A 116 14.42 2.19 -3.86
C TRP A 116 14.07 0.72 -3.61
N PRO A 117 12.80 0.40 -3.26
CA PRO A 117 12.46 -0.86 -2.65
C PRO A 117 12.61 -1.97 -3.69
N ARG A 118 13.47 -2.94 -3.41
CA ARG A 118 13.83 -4.02 -4.33
C ARG A 118 12.75 -5.08 -4.37
N GLY A 119 11.55 -4.67 -4.76
CA GLY A 119 10.38 -5.52 -4.88
C GLY A 119 10.67 -6.68 -5.82
N PHE A 120 10.45 -7.89 -5.32
CA PHE A 120 10.33 -9.09 -6.16
C PHE A 120 9.11 -8.90 -7.08
N CYS A 121 9.35 -8.30 -8.24
CA CYS A 121 8.33 -8.06 -9.24
C CYS A 121 7.81 -9.41 -9.72
N SER A 122 6.55 -9.73 -9.41
CA SER A 122 5.90 -10.97 -9.87
C SER A 122 5.46 -10.86 -11.34
N GLY A 123 6.44 -10.59 -12.20
CA GLY A 123 6.33 -10.31 -13.63
C GLY A 123 7.74 -10.10 -14.19
N ALA A 124 7.97 -10.56 -15.43
CA ALA A 124 9.32 -10.62 -15.97
C ALA A 124 9.98 -9.22 -16.12
N ASP A 125 11.29 -9.20 -15.88
CA ASP A 125 12.22 -8.13 -16.23
C ASP A 125 12.08 -6.78 -15.50
N SER A 126 12.67 -6.71 -14.30
CA SER A 126 13.48 -5.56 -13.82
C SER A 126 12.90 -4.14 -13.66
N SER A 127 11.58 -3.90 -13.81
CA SER A 127 10.99 -2.57 -13.59
C SER A 127 10.45 -2.36 -12.15
N SER A 128 11.30 -1.89 -11.24
CA SER A 128 10.92 -1.56 -9.86
C SER A 128 10.46 -0.10 -9.69
N PRO A 129 9.32 0.20 -9.00
CA PRO A 129 8.95 1.55 -8.57
C PRO A 129 9.85 2.05 -7.42
N LEU A 130 9.97 3.38 -7.26
CA LEU A 130 11.16 4.13 -6.65
C LEU A 130 10.33 4.83 -5.47
N LEU A 131 10.74 4.69 -4.19
CA LEU A 131 9.87 4.98 -3.03
C LEU A 131 10.55 5.73 -1.88
N GLU A 132 9.74 6.41 -1.06
CA GLU A 132 10.15 7.14 0.14
C GLU A 132 9.18 6.84 1.30
N VAL A 133 9.62 6.04 2.29
CA VAL A 133 8.77 5.48 3.35
C VAL A 133 9.14 6.03 4.72
N LEU A 134 8.63 7.22 5.04
CA LEU A 134 8.77 7.85 6.36
C LEU A 134 7.90 7.16 7.43
N LEU A 135 8.35 6.02 7.97
CA LEU A 135 7.72 5.34 9.11
C LEU A 135 7.77 6.18 10.40
N VAL A 136 6.81 7.09 10.61
CA VAL A 136 6.62 7.84 11.87
C VAL A 136 6.06 6.96 12.99
N GLY A 137 6.74 5.85 13.27
CA GLY A 137 6.35 4.91 14.31
C GLY A 137 6.39 5.57 15.69
N ALA A 138 5.26 5.56 16.39
CA ALA A 138 5.14 5.92 17.81
C ALA A 138 5.72 4.81 18.72
N GLY A 139 6.97 4.42 18.45
CA GLY A 139 7.60 3.23 19.02
C GLY A 139 7.74 3.27 20.54
N ARG A 140 6.77 2.65 21.22
CA ARG A 140 6.94 1.91 22.47
C ARG A 140 6.74 0.44 22.16
N ASP A 141 7.83 -0.31 22.06
CA ASP A 141 7.81 -1.76 21.87
C ASP A 141 7.25 -2.44 23.14
N PHE A 142 5.96 -2.76 23.13
CA PHE A 142 5.31 -3.50 24.22
C PHE A 142 5.63 -5.00 24.22
N SER A 143 6.39 -5.51 23.24
CA SER A 143 6.80 -6.92 23.18
C SER A 143 8.03 -7.23 24.02
N LYS A 144 8.71 -6.23 24.59
CA LYS A 144 9.94 -6.42 25.39
C LYS A 144 9.85 -5.74 26.76
N HIS A 145 9.63 -6.58 27.77
CA HIS A 145 9.47 -6.30 29.21
C HIS A 145 8.08 -5.79 29.66
N GLY A 146 7.47 -6.55 30.58
CA GLY A 146 6.20 -6.20 31.24
C GLY A 146 5.16 -7.32 31.10
N ARG A 147 4.49 -7.68 32.21
CA ARG A 147 3.33 -8.59 32.16
C ARG A 147 2.13 -7.81 31.60
N PRO A 148 1.20 -8.44 30.85
CA PRO A 148 -0.05 -7.79 30.49
C PRO A 148 -0.88 -7.50 31.75
N GLN A 149 -1.12 -6.21 32.02
CA GLN A 149 -2.28 -5.82 32.83
C GLN A 149 -3.52 -5.96 31.95
N LEU A 150 -4.56 -6.61 32.48
CA LEU A 150 -5.81 -6.84 31.77
C LEU A 150 -6.61 -5.53 31.68
N SER A 151 -6.66 -4.93 30.49
CA SER A 151 -7.73 -3.98 30.15
C SER A 151 -8.97 -4.74 29.69
N PRO A 152 -10.19 -4.34 30.11
CA PRO A 152 -11.42 -5.06 29.77
C PRO A 152 -11.77 -4.93 28.28
N PRO A 153 -12.46 -5.93 27.69
CA PRO A 153 -12.87 -5.87 26.29
C PRO A 153 -13.92 -4.77 26.04
N CYS A 154 -13.79 -4.08 24.92
CA CYS A 154 -14.84 -3.18 24.43
C CYS A 154 -16.05 -4.00 23.97
N PHE A 155 -17.08 -4.07 24.82
CA PHE A 155 -18.39 -4.59 24.41
C PHE A 155 -19.13 -3.57 23.53
N PRO A 156 -19.85 -4.01 22.48
CA PRO A 156 -20.70 -3.13 21.69
C PRO A 156 -21.88 -2.58 22.52
N LEU A 157 -22.27 -1.34 22.23
CA LEU A 157 -23.43 -0.68 22.86
C LEU A 157 -24.74 -1.37 22.47
N GLY A 158 -25.20 -2.30 23.31
CA GLY A 158 -26.48 -2.97 23.16
C GLY A 158 -27.65 -2.02 23.46
N THR A 159 -28.50 -1.76 22.46
CA THR A 159 -29.69 -0.91 22.57
C THR A 159 -30.67 -1.46 23.61
N ARG A 160 -30.70 -0.84 24.80
CA ARG A 160 -31.59 -1.26 25.89
C ARG A 160 -33.03 -0.86 25.57
N ARG A 161 -33.96 -1.82 25.55
CA ARG A 161 -35.40 -1.54 25.47
C ARG A 161 -35.85 -0.79 26.74
N GLY A 162 -36.59 0.30 26.56
CA GLY A 162 -37.39 0.94 27.62
C GLY A 162 -38.76 0.27 27.75
N ASN A 163 -39.33 0.28 28.95
CA ASN A 163 -40.57 -0.44 29.27
C ASN A 163 -41.85 0.39 29.08
N THR A 164 -42.95 -0.36 28.99
CA THR A 164 -44.35 -0.01 29.22
C THR A 164 -44.63 1.32 29.96
N CYS A 165 -45.54 2.12 29.40
CA CYS A 165 -46.43 2.98 30.18
C CYS A 165 -47.84 2.39 30.16
N THR A 166 -48.49 2.34 31.31
CA THR A 166 -49.92 2.02 31.46
C THR A 166 -50.75 3.29 31.41
N GLY A 167 -51.89 3.24 30.70
CA GLY A 167 -52.91 4.29 30.62
C GLY A 167 -54.13 3.74 29.89
#